data_AF-A0A658NN71-F1
#
_entry.id   AF-A0A658NN71-F1
#
_cell.length_a   1.000
_cell.length_b   1.000
_cell.length_c   1.000
_cell.angle_alpha   90.00
_cell.angle_beta   90.00
_cell.angle_gamma   90.00
#
_symmetry.space_group_name_H-M   'P 1'
#
loop_
_entity.id
_entity.type
_entity.pdbx_description
1 polymer ?
#
loop_
_entity_poly.entity_id
_entity_poly.type
_entity_poly.pdbx_seq_one_letter_code
_entity_poly.pdbx_strand_id
1 'polypeptide(L)'
;VAPCVIFIDEIDSLVPARGSSGNEPQVTARVVNTILAEMDGMEELSSVVLVGATNRPGLVDPALLRPGRLDELVYVGTPDAK
;
A
#
# COMPACT_ATOMS: atom_id res chain seq x y z
N VAL A 1 0.04 1.60 -22.03
CA VAL A 1 1.09 2.61 -22.31
C VAL A 1 1.94 2.71 -21.05
N ALA A 2 3.26 2.56 -21.16
CA ALA A 2 4.23 2.67 -20.07
C ALA A 2 5.42 3.49 -20.60
N PRO A 3 6.19 4.21 -19.75
CA PRO A 3 6.25 4.12 -18.29
C PRO A 3 5.15 4.89 -17.55
N CYS A 4 4.75 4.42 -16.36
CA CYS A 4 3.72 5.04 -15.52
C CYS A 4 4.11 5.00 -14.04
N VAL A 5 3.73 6.02 -13.28
CA VAL A 5 3.81 6.03 -11.81
C VAL A 5 2.40 6.14 -11.25
N ILE A 6 2.04 5.21 -10.38
CA ILE A 6 0.79 5.24 -9.63
C ILE A 6 1.13 5.71 -8.21
N PHE A 7 0.55 6.83 -7.80
CA PHE A 7 0.72 7.37 -6.45
C PHE A 7 -0.60 7.27 -5.68
N ILE A 8 -0.55 6.66 -4.49
CA ILE A 8 -1.68 6.50 -3.59
C ILE A 8 -1.32 7.17 -2.27
N ASP A 9 -1.99 8.27 -1.96
CA ASP A 9 -1.90 8.90 -0.64
C ASP A 9 -2.92 8.27 0.33
N GLU A 10 -2.64 8.37 1.62
CA GLU A 10 -3.44 7.77 2.70
C GLU A 10 -3.80 6.29 2.42
N ILE A 11 -2.81 5.50 1.99
CA ILE A 11 -3.04 4.10 1.58
C ILE A 11 -3.63 3.24 2.72
N ASP A 12 -3.41 3.61 3.99
CA ASP A 12 -4.01 2.99 5.16
C ASP A 12 -5.55 3.06 5.17
N SER A 13 -6.16 4.02 4.47
CA SER A 13 -7.62 4.11 4.31
C SER A 13 -8.19 3.02 3.38
N LEU A 14 -7.40 2.54 2.43
CA LEU A 14 -7.79 1.52 1.45
C LEU A 14 -7.43 0.10 1.89
N VAL A 15 -6.35 -0.04 2.67
CA VAL A 15 -5.81 -1.33 3.11
C VAL A 15 -5.55 -1.39 4.62
N PRO A 16 -6.58 -1.24 5.45
CA PRO A 16 -6.41 -1.31 6.90
C PRO A 16 -5.99 -2.71 7.34
N ALA A 17 -5.18 -2.78 8.40
CA ALA A 17 -4.77 -4.03 9.02
C ALA A 17 -6.00 -4.77 9.59
N ARG A 18 -6.11 -6.04 9.21
CA ARG A 18 -7.23 -6.92 9.58
C ARG A 18 -7.39 -7.01 11.09
N GLY A 19 -8.63 -6.91 11.56
CA GLY A 19 -8.96 -7.12 12.98
C GLY A 19 -8.81 -5.90 13.88
N SER A 20 -8.59 -4.70 13.33
CA SER A 20 -8.59 -3.45 14.12
C SER A 20 -9.99 -3.06 14.66
N SER A 21 -11.06 -3.65 14.12
CA SER A 21 -12.42 -3.49 14.64
C SER A 21 -13.22 -4.78 14.40
N GLY A 22 -13.90 -5.29 15.42
CA GLY A 22 -14.70 -6.53 15.36
C GLY A 22 -15.91 -6.48 14.42
N ASN A 23 -16.02 -5.46 13.57
CA ASN A 23 -17.10 -5.20 12.65
C ASN A 23 -16.56 -4.68 11.30
N GLU A 24 -15.41 -5.20 10.86
CA GLU A 24 -14.78 -4.81 9.60
C GLU A 24 -15.74 -5.09 8.43
N PRO A 25 -16.13 -4.08 7.63
CA PRO A 25 -17.03 -4.28 6.50
C PRO A 25 -16.41 -5.27 5.52
N GLN A 26 -17.16 -6.32 5.12
CA GLN A 26 -16.70 -7.30 4.12
C GLN A 26 -16.24 -6.64 2.81
N VAL A 27 -16.73 -5.43 2.52
CA VAL A 27 -16.32 -4.62 1.37
C VAL A 27 -14.84 -4.25 1.45
N THR A 28 -14.36 -3.81 2.61
CA THR A 28 -12.97 -3.40 2.80
C THR A 28 -12.02 -4.56 2.56
N ALA A 29 -12.33 -5.74 3.13
CA ALA A 29 -11.54 -6.95 2.92
C ALA A 29 -11.45 -7.35 1.44
N ARG A 30 -12.51 -7.14 0.65
CA ARG A 30 -12.50 -7.38 -0.80
C ARG A 30 -11.58 -6.41 -1.53
N VAL A 31 -11.64 -5.12 -1.20
CA VAL A 31 -10.78 -4.08 -1.78
C VAL A 31 -9.30 -4.41 -1.53
N VAL A 32 -8.95 -4.78 -0.29
CA VAL A 32 -7.57 -5.18 0.03
C VAL A 32 -7.12 -6.36 -0.83
N ASN A 33 -7.94 -7.41 -0.91
CA ASN A 33 -7.59 -8.59 -1.71
C ASN A 33 -7.45 -8.26 -3.21
N THR A 34 -8.27 -7.37 -3.75
CA THR A 34 -8.12 -6.90 -5.13
C THR A 34 -6.80 -6.16 -5.32
N ILE A 35 -6.47 -5.21 -4.44
CA ILE A 35 -5.19 -4.48 -4.52
C ILE A 35 -4.01 -5.44 -4.47
N LEU A 36 -4.02 -6.42 -3.57
CA LEU A 36 -2.98 -7.43 -3.49
C LEU A 36 -2.85 -8.26 -4.78
N ALA A 37 -3.97 -8.67 -5.37
CA ALA A 37 -3.96 -9.44 -6.62
C ALA A 37 -3.44 -8.62 -7.81
N GLU A 38 -3.80 -7.33 -7.89
CA GLU A 38 -3.26 -6.44 -8.92
C GLU A 38 -1.76 -6.22 -8.73
N MET A 39 -1.28 -6.03 -7.49
CA MET A 39 0.15 -5.87 -7.20
C MET A 39 0.96 -7.12 -7.57
N ASP A 40 0.45 -8.32 -7.27
CA ASP A 40 1.09 -9.58 -7.67
C ASP A 40 1.19 -9.70 -9.20
N GLY A 41 0.25 -9.13 -9.96
CA GLY A 41 0.32 -9.05 -11.43
C GLY A 41 1.20 -7.92 -11.97
N MET A 42 1.46 -6.88 -11.17
CA MET A 42 2.30 -5.73 -11.55
C MET A 42 3.79 -6.02 -11.47
N GLU A 43 4.23 -7.04 -10.73
CA GLU A 43 5.65 -7.45 -10.65
C GLU A 43 6.22 -7.79 -12.04
N GLU A 44 5.40 -8.33 -12.95
CA GLU A 44 5.79 -8.61 -14.34
C GLU A 44 5.89 -7.34 -15.21
N LEU A 45 5.29 -6.23 -14.76
CA LEU A 45 5.24 -4.95 -15.48
C LEU A 45 6.40 -4.03 -15.07
N SER A 46 7.60 -4.34 -15.57
CA SER A 46 8.86 -3.58 -15.33
C SER A 46 8.84 -2.07 -15.62
N SER A 47 7.77 -1.53 -16.20
CA SER A 47 7.63 -0.11 -16.57
C SER A 47 6.57 0.64 -15.73
N VAL A 48 6.04 0.03 -14.67
CA VAL A 48 5.09 0.69 -13.75
C VAL A 48 5.66 0.71 -12.34
N VAL A 49 5.66 1.89 -11.73
CA VAL A 49 6.09 2.07 -10.34
C VAL A 49 4.88 2.45 -9.49
N LEU A 50 4.65 1.74 -8.39
CA LEU A 50 3.62 2.05 -7.41
C LEU A 50 4.27 2.68 -6.17
N VAL A 51 3.76 3.83 -5.75
CA VAL A 51 4.21 4.55 -4.56
C VAL A 51 3.01 4.78 -3.65
N GLY A 52 3.06 4.23 -2.43
CA GLY A 52 2.07 4.45 -1.38
C GLY A 52 2.60 5.40 -0.31
N ALA A 53 1.78 6.33 0.15
CA ALA A 53 2.08 7.21 1.28
C ALA A 53 1.06 7.00 2.42
N THR A 54 1.54 7.03 3.66
CA THR A 54 0.71 6.99 4.87
C THR A 54 1.38 7.70 6.03
N ASN A 55 0.57 8.33 6.88
CA ASN A 55 1.00 8.87 8.18
C ASN A 55 0.84 7.85 9.32
N ARG A 56 0.25 6.68 9.04
CA ARG A 56 -0.11 5.66 10.03
C ARG A 56 0.37 4.28 9.58
N PRO A 57 1.70 4.03 9.50
CA PRO A 57 2.25 2.78 8.98
C PRO A 57 1.78 1.54 9.75
N GLY A 58 1.48 1.66 11.06
CA GLY A 58 0.94 0.55 11.87
C GLY A 58 -0.50 0.12 11.53
N LEU A 59 -1.21 0.89 10.70
CA LEU A 59 -2.55 0.54 10.23
C LEU A 59 -2.57 -0.12 8.85
N VAL A 60 -1.43 -0.24 8.16
CA VAL A 60 -1.37 -0.87 6.84
C VAL A 60 -1.35 -2.40 6.98
N ASP A 61 -2.11 -3.13 6.15
CA ASP A 61 -2.08 -4.60 6.13
C ASP A 61 -0.63 -5.10 5.83
N PRO A 62 -0.01 -5.89 6.73
CA PRO A 62 1.35 -6.41 6.54
C PRO A 62 1.54 -7.24 5.27
N ALA A 63 0.46 -7.74 4.66
CA ALA A 63 0.52 -8.43 3.39
C ALA A 63 1.02 -7.52 2.25
N LEU A 64 0.77 -6.21 2.28
CA LEU A 64 1.28 -5.27 1.28
C LEU A 64 2.79 -5.06 1.39
N LEU A 65 3.37 -5.23 2.57
CA LEU A 65 4.79 -4.96 2.86
C LEU A 65 5.70 -6.16 2.55
N ARG A 66 5.17 -7.19 1.89
CA ARG A 66 5.94 -8.38 1.51
C ARG A 66 6.77 -8.11 0.25
N PRO A 67 7.91 -8.80 0.05
CA PRO A 67 8.68 -8.73 -1.19
C PRO A 67 7.82 -8.89 -2.43
N GLY A 68 8.07 -8.09 -3.47
CA GLY A 68 7.29 -8.08 -4.72
C GLY A 68 6.04 -7.18 -4.71
N ARG A 69 5.82 -6.42 -3.62
CA ARG A 69 4.67 -5.51 -3.44
C ARG A 69 5.14 -4.09 -3.08
N LEU A 70 4.93 -3.64 -1.84
CA LEU A 70 5.54 -2.42 -1.27
C LEU A 70 6.73 -2.82 -0.41
N ASP A 71 7.80 -3.25 -1.04
CA ASP A 71 8.99 -3.78 -0.37
C ASP A 71 10.05 -2.71 -0.06
N GLU A 72 10.09 -1.62 -0.82
CA GLU A 72 10.91 -0.45 -0.53
C GLU A 72 10.21 0.53 0.44
N LEU A 73 10.67 0.57 1.70
CA LEU A 73 10.13 1.43 2.74
C LEU A 73 10.99 2.68 2.96
N VAL A 74 10.44 3.84 2.62
CA VAL A 74 11.13 5.14 2.81
C VAL A 74 10.47 5.89 3.97
N TYR A 75 11.23 6.13 5.04
CA TYR A 75 10.79 6.98 6.14
C TYR A 75 11.05 8.46 5.82
N VAL A 76 9.99 9.26 5.83
CA VAL A 76 10.07 10.72 5.71
C VAL A 76 9.87 11.33 7.09
N GLY A 77 10.97 11.75 7.71
CA GLY A 77 10.96 12.44 9.00
C GLY A 77 10.57 13.91 8.86
N THR A 78 10.41 14.58 10.01
CA THR A 78 10.30 16.04 10.04
C THR A 78 11.54 16.69 9.45
N PRO A 79 11.42 17.86 8.81
CA PRO A 79 12.58 18.60 8.30
C PRO A 79 13.58 18.92 9.43
N ASP A 80 14.86 18.98 9.09
CA ASP A 80 15.90 19.42 10.02
C ASP A 80 15.82 20.92 10.27
N ALA A 81 16.33 21.34 11.44
CA ALA A 81 16.59 22.75 11.69
C ALA A 81 17.85 23.13 10.91
N LYS A 82 17.71 24.06 9.96
CA LYS A 82 18.79 24.60 9.13
C LYS A 82 20.03 25.02 9.92
#